data_AF-A0A961BQQ5-F1
#
_entry.id   AF-A0A961BQQ5-F1
#
_cell.length_a   1.000
_cell.length_b   1.000
_cell.length_c   1.000
_cell.angle_alpha   90.00
_cell.angle_beta   90.00
_cell.angle_gamma   90.00
#
_symmetry.space_group_name_H-M   'P 1'
#
loop_
_entity.id
_entity.type
_entity.pdbx_description
1 polymer ?
#
loop_
_entity_poly.entity_id
_entity_poly.type
_entity_poly.pdbx_seq_one_letter_code
_entity_poly.pdbx_strand_id
1 'polypeptide(L)'
;MSIAATEHELIVEDDELQPEDPVELQPVPVNVYRTSDAVVVVAPMPGVMPQDVDVQLIGSRLYLRAQLRSRSRRTHLVHEWRYGRYGRTIVLPSA
;
A
#
# COMPACT_ATOMS: atom_id res chain seq x y z
N MET A 1 -20.26 -39.66 -19.57
CA MET A 1 -19.94 -38.26 -19.23
C MET A 1 -19.71 -38.24 -17.73
N SER A 2 -18.45 -38.24 -17.29
CA SER A 2 -18.07 -38.29 -15.87
C SER A 2 -17.13 -37.10 -15.66
N ILE A 3 -17.46 -36.24 -14.71
CA ILE A 3 -16.61 -35.13 -14.31
C ILE A 3 -15.85 -35.65 -13.09
N ALA A 4 -14.59 -36.00 -13.28
CA ALA A 4 -13.71 -36.37 -12.18
C ALA A 4 -13.49 -35.12 -11.31
N ALA A 5 -13.78 -35.23 -10.02
CA ALA A 5 -13.41 -34.20 -9.05
C ALA A 5 -11.89 -34.30 -8.83
N THR A 6 -11.15 -33.32 -9.34
CA THR A 6 -9.73 -33.15 -9.02
C THR A 6 -9.64 -32.58 -7.61
N GLU A 7 -9.14 -33.37 -6.67
CA GLU A 7 -8.71 -32.89 -5.37
C GLU A 7 -7.50 -31.96 -5.59
N HIS A 8 -7.70 -30.65 -5.41
CA HIS A 8 -6.61 -29.69 -5.31
C HIS A 8 -6.09 -29.71 -3.87
N GLU A 9 -4.95 -30.35 -3.68
CA GLU A 9 -4.15 -30.26 -2.47
C GLU A 9 -3.72 -28.79 -2.28
N LEU A 10 -4.27 -28.13 -1.27
CA LEU A 10 -3.85 -26.80 -0.85
C LEU A 10 -2.45 -26.92 -0.23
N ILE A 11 -1.44 -26.60 -1.02
CA ILE A 11 -0.10 -26.34 -0.51
C ILE A 11 -0.21 -25.05 0.31
N VAL A 12 -0.30 -25.18 1.63
CA VAL A 12 -0.18 -24.06 2.56
C VAL A 12 1.31 -23.80 2.71
N GLU A 13 1.87 -22.99 1.80
CA GLU A 13 3.17 -22.40 2.04
C GLU A 13 3.01 -21.44 3.22
N ASP A 14 3.59 -21.81 4.36
CA ASP A 14 3.65 -20.98 5.55
C ASP A 14 4.36 -19.67 5.15
N ASP A 15 3.60 -18.57 5.08
CA ASP A 15 4.06 -17.20 4.88
C ASP A 15 4.76 -16.72 6.17
N GLU A 16 5.74 -17.49 6.63
CA GLU A 16 6.72 -17.03 7.60
C GLU A 16 7.46 -15.87 6.94
N LEU A 17 7.28 -14.66 7.50
CA LEU A 17 7.98 -13.46 7.09
C LEU A 17 9.49 -13.73 7.14
N GLN A 18 10.09 -14.04 6.00
CA GLN A 18 11.53 -14.06 5.85
C GLN A 18 12.05 -12.64 6.13
N PRO A 19 13.00 -12.45 7.06
CA PRO A 19 13.34 -11.13 7.60
C PRO A 19 14.10 -10.19 6.65
N GLU A 20 14.28 -10.53 5.37
CA GLU A 20 15.32 -9.89 4.53
C GLU A 20 14.82 -9.25 3.22
N ASP A 21 13.54 -9.32 2.87
CA ASP A 21 13.06 -8.53 1.73
C ASP A 21 12.92 -7.06 2.16
N PRO A 22 13.63 -6.09 1.54
CA PRO A 22 13.34 -4.69 1.77
C PRO A 22 11.88 -4.50 1.38
N VAL A 23 11.03 -4.26 2.37
CA VAL A 23 9.59 -4.27 2.13
C VAL A 23 9.25 -3.04 1.29
N GLU A 24 9.28 -3.23 -0.02
CA GLU A 24 9.13 -2.15 -1.00
C GLU A 24 7.77 -1.50 -0.79
N LEU A 25 7.79 -0.20 -0.54
CA LEU A 25 6.56 0.54 -0.33
C LEU A 25 5.82 0.61 -1.66
N GLN A 26 4.56 0.18 -1.64
CA GLN A 26 3.71 0.24 -2.81
C GLN A 26 3.44 1.71 -3.17
N PRO A 27 3.70 2.13 -4.43
CA PRO A 27 3.40 3.48 -4.86
C PRO A 27 1.89 3.71 -4.85
N VAL A 28 1.48 4.92 -4.47
CA VAL A 28 0.09 5.36 -4.56
C VAL A 28 -0.03 6.51 -5.57
N PRO A 29 -1.10 6.52 -6.39
CA PRO A 29 -1.39 7.68 -7.23
C PRO A 29 -1.70 8.90 -6.35
N VAL A 30 -1.43 10.09 -6.88
CA VAL A 30 -1.61 11.35 -6.15
C VAL A 30 -2.33 12.35 -7.02
N ASN A 31 -3.34 13.01 -6.46
CA ASN A 31 -3.88 14.24 -7.00
C ASN A 31 -3.31 15.40 -6.21
N VAL A 32 -2.78 16.40 -6.90
CA VAL A 32 -2.24 17.62 -6.30
C VAL A 32 -2.92 18.81 -6.96
N TYR A 33 -3.53 19.69 -6.16
CA TYR A 33 -4.18 20.89 -6.67
C TYR A 33 -4.06 22.04 -5.67
N ARG A 34 -4.28 23.26 -6.16
CA ARG A 34 -4.20 24.50 -5.38
C ARG A 34 -5.61 25.03 -5.13
N THR A 35 -5.82 25.56 -3.93
CA THR A 35 -7.00 26.34 -3.52
C THR A 35 -6.58 27.79 -3.27
N SER A 36 -7.48 28.65 -2.80
CA SER A 36 -7.12 30.01 -2.38
C SER A 36 -6.05 30.05 -1.29
N ASP A 37 -6.08 29.08 -0.37
CA ASP A 37 -5.33 29.15 0.89
C ASP A 37 -4.30 28.04 1.08
N ALA A 38 -4.35 26.98 0.24
CA ALA A 38 -3.53 25.80 0.44
C ALA A 38 -3.24 25.02 -0.85
N VAL A 39 -2.17 24.22 -0.80
CA VAL A 39 -1.95 23.08 -1.70
C VAL A 39 -2.55 21.85 -1.05
N VAL A 40 -3.40 21.13 -1.78
CA VAL A 40 -4.07 19.92 -1.32
C VAL A 40 -3.51 18.71 -2.06
N VAL A 41 -3.18 17.67 -1.29
CA VAL A 41 -2.68 16.40 -1.79
C VAL A 41 -3.63 15.29 -1.36
N VAL A 42 -4.10 14.49 -2.33
CA VAL A 42 -4.98 13.35 -2.09
C VAL A 42 -4.30 12.09 -2.58
N ALA A 43 -4.13 11.11 -1.70
CA ALA A 43 -3.51 9.81 -2.00
C ALA A 43 -4.35 8.67 -1.38
N PRO A 44 -4.79 7.67 -2.16
CA PRO A 44 -5.55 6.56 -1.63
C PRO A 44 -4.64 5.62 -0.83
N MET A 45 -4.98 5.40 0.44
CA MET A 45 -4.28 4.46 1.33
C MET A 45 -5.27 3.55 2.05
N PRO A 46 -5.86 2.56 1.37
CA PRO A 46 -6.85 1.67 1.98
C PRO A 46 -6.21 0.65 2.93
N GLY A 47 -6.96 0.29 3.98
CA GLY A 47 -6.55 -0.72 4.94
C GLY A 47 -5.51 -0.23 5.97
N VAL A 48 -5.20 1.06 6.01
CA VAL A 48 -4.38 1.67 7.07
C VAL A 48 -5.22 2.61 7.94
N MET A 49 -4.91 2.68 9.22
CA MET A 49 -5.54 3.63 10.14
C MET A 49 -4.81 4.97 10.08
N PRO A 50 -5.48 6.11 10.39
CA PRO A 50 -4.84 7.42 10.37
C PRO A 50 -3.55 7.50 11.20
N GLN A 51 -3.52 6.88 12.39
CA GLN A 51 -2.33 6.84 13.24
C GLN A 51 -1.16 6.04 12.67
N ASP A 52 -1.38 5.27 11.60
CA ASP A 52 -0.34 4.48 10.92
C ASP A 52 0.16 5.16 9.64
N VAL A 53 -0.31 6.40 9.37
CA VAL A 53 0.12 7.24 8.26
C VAL A 53 1.14 8.27 8.77
N ASP A 54 2.33 8.23 8.20
CA ASP A 54 3.41 9.19 8.43
C ASP A 54 3.47 10.19 7.26
N VAL A 55 3.40 11.47 7.61
CA VAL A 55 3.45 12.58 6.66
C VAL A 55 4.57 13.51 7.09
N GLN A 56 5.59 13.67 6.24
CA GLN A 56 6.74 14.53 6.52
C GLN A 56 6.98 15.50 5.37
N LEU A 57 7.22 16.75 5.70
CA LEU A 57 7.62 17.78 4.74
C LEU A 57 9.05 18.22 5.04
N ILE A 58 9.97 17.98 4.11
CA ILE A 58 11.37 18.40 4.21
C ILE A 58 11.69 19.28 3.01
N GLY A 59 11.84 20.58 3.25
CA GLY A 59 11.94 21.57 2.17
C GLY A 59 10.66 21.55 1.32
N SER A 60 10.80 21.29 0.01
CA SER A 60 9.67 21.14 -0.92
C SER A 60 9.24 19.68 -1.15
N ARG A 61 9.81 18.71 -0.42
CA ARG A 61 9.50 17.29 -0.60
C ARG A 61 8.51 16.81 0.45
N LEU A 62 7.33 16.40 0.00
CA LEU A 62 6.34 15.72 0.83
C LEU A 62 6.53 14.22 0.73
N TYR A 63 6.76 13.59 1.87
CA TYR A 63 6.85 12.15 2.05
C TYR A 63 5.55 11.66 2.68
N LEU A 64 4.91 10.71 2.01
CA LEU A 64 3.71 10.02 2.46
C LEU A 64 4.08 8.54 2.64
N ARG A 65 3.94 8.03 3.84
CA ARG A 65 4.19 6.63 4.16
C ARG A 65 3.03 6.10 4.99
N ALA A 66 2.69 4.84 4.82
CA ALA A 66 1.76 4.19 5.72
C ALA A 66 2.14 2.75 5.94
N GLN A 67 2.01 2.27 7.17
CA GLN A 67 2.33 0.89 7.51
C GLN A 67 1.06 0.07 7.75
N LEU A 68 1.09 -1.20 7.36
CA LEU A 68 0.04 -2.15 7.74
C LEU A 68 0.42 -2.82 9.06
N ARG A 69 -0.46 -2.77 10.06
CA ARG A 69 -0.22 -3.42 11.36
C ARG A 69 -0.23 -4.94 11.28
N SER A 70 -1.09 -5.52 10.45
CA SER A 70 -1.22 -6.97 10.31
C SER A 70 -1.69 -7.34 8.91
N ARG A 71 -1.03 -8.32 8.28
CA ARG A 71 -1.44 -8.86 6.98
C ARG A 71 -2.52 -9.92 7.19
N SER A 72 -3.58 -9.87 6.37
CA SER A 72 -4.57 -10.95 6.37
C SER A 72 -4.00 -12.18 5.65
N ARG A 73 -4.15 -13.37 6.23
CA ARG A 73 -3.77 -14.66 5.60
C ARG A 73 -4.81 -15.14 4.58
N ARG A 74 -5.24 -14.25 3.69
CA ARG A 74 -6.27 -14.55 2.69
C ARG A 74 -5.62 -15.12 1.44
N THR A 75 -6.17 -16.22 0.93
CA THR A 75 -5.87 -16.72 -0.41
C THR A 75 -6.62 -15.86 -1.42
N HIS A 76 -5.88 -15.10 -2.20
CA HIS A 76 -6.46 -14.26 -3.25
C HIS A 76 -6.59 -15.08 -4.54
N LEU A 77 -7.74 -14.99 -5.21
CA LEU A 77 -7.92 -15.54 -6.56
C LEU A 77 -7.29 -14.61 -7.62
N VAL A 78 -7.33 -13.29 -7.38
CA VAL A 78 -6.67 -12.24 -8.16
C VAL A 78 -6.10 -11.21 -7.17
N HIS A 79 -4.86 -10.77 -7.38
CA HIS A 79 -4.14 -9.91 -6.43
C HIS A 79 -3.25 -8.90 -7.16
N GLU A 80 -3.86 -7.81 -7.63
CA GLU A 80 -3.18 -6.77 -8.41
C GLU A 80 -2.43 -5.75 -7.52
N TRP A 81 -2.76 -5.71 -6.24
CA TRP A 81 -2.25 -4.74 -5.28
C TRP A 81 -2.40 -5.26 -3.86
N ARG A 82 -1.51 -4.80 -2.97
CA ARG A 82 -1.50 -5.19 -1.55
C ARG A 82 -2.15 -4.09 -0.71
N TYR A 83 -2.85 -4.46 0.37
CA TYR A 83 -3.27 -3.49 1.37
C TYR A 83 -2.07 -3.04 2.22
N GLY A 84 -2.00 -1.72 2.46
CA GLY A 84 -1.00 -1.10 3.32
C GLY A 84 0.45 -1.21 2.82
N ARG A 85 1.38 -0.63 3.60
CA ARG A 85 2.77 -0.35 3.19
C ARG A 85 2.82 0.53 1.94
N TYR A 86 2.22 1.70 2.05
CA TYR A 86 2.22 2.70 0.99
C TYR A 86 3.42 3.63 1.12
N GLY A 87 3.94 4.08 -0.02
CA GLY A 87 5.05 5.03 -0.07
C GLY A 87 4.95 5.94 -1.26
N ARG A 88 5.05 7.24 -1.02
CA ARG A 88 5.15 8.24 -2.08
C ARG A 88 5.99 9.40 -1.63
N THR A 89 6.86 9.86 -2.52
CA THR A 89 7.53 11.15 -2.39
C THR A 89 7.09 12.02 -3.54
N ILE A 90 6.66 13.24 -3.26
CA ILE A 90 6.34 14.25 -4.27
C ILE A 90 7.10 15.54 -3.99
N VAL A 91 7.54 16.20 -5.05
CA VAL A 91 8.04 17.57 -4.96
C VAL A 91 6.83 18.49 -5.09
N LEU A 92 6.54 19.24 -4.04
CA LEU A 92 5.50 20.24 -4.05
C LEU A 92 5.96 21.43 -4.90
N PRO A 93 5.09 22.00 -5.74
CA PRO A 93 5.41 23.20 -6.50
C PRO A 93 5.72 24.36 -5.54
N SER A 94 6.74 25.17 -5.86
CA SER A 94 6.97 26.43 -5.16
C SER A 94 5.75 27.34 -5.32
N ALA A 95 5.56 28.24 -4.35
CA ALA A 95 4.49 29.24 -4.35
C ALA A 95 4.41 29.96 -5.70
#